data_AF-A0A6S7LDD4-F1
#
_entry.id   AF-A0A6S7LDD4-F1
#
_cell.length_a   1.000
_cell.length_b   1.000
_cell.length_c   1.000
_cell.angle_alpha   90.00
_cell.angle_beta   90.00
_cell.angle_gamma   90.00
#
_symmetry.space_group_name_H-M   'P 1'
#
loop_
_entity.id
_entity.type
_entity.pdbx_description
1 polymer ?
#
loop_
_entity_poly.entity_id
_entity_poly.type
_entity_poly.pdbx_seq_one_letter_code
_entity_poly.pdbx_strand_id
1 'polypeptide(L)'
;MGKKSGKGKEKKLRRKEEQAKLSAAQSVVDAANAVDDLMKPLTPFTKYDRNGLIVSIGCKRISELSEEEFNWAFDLTKDNMQTL
;
A
#
# COMPACT_ATOMS: atom_id res chain seq x y z
N MET A 1 -43.72 29.61 8.26
CA MET A 1 -42.31 29.38 8.61
C MET A 1 -42.07 27.88 8.77
N GLY A 2 -41.36 27.24 7.84
CA GLY A 2 -41.23 25.77 7.79
C GLY A 2 -40.33 25.20 8.89
N LYS A 3 -40.82 24.18 9.62
CA LYS A 3 -40.09 23.43 10.66
C LYS A 3 -38.76 22.90 10.09
N LYS A 4 -37.62 23.39 10.60
CA LYS A 4 -36.29 22.82 10.32
C LYS A 4 -36.25 21.37 10.84
N SER A 5 -36.42 20.39 9.96
CA SER A 5 -36.39 18.96 10.30
C SER A 5 -34.99 18.54 10.77
N GLY A 6 -34.89 18.07 12.03
CA GLY A 6 -33.64 17.57 12.63
C GLY A 6 -33.02 16.39 11.88
N LYS A 7 -33.85 15.53 11.28
CA LYS A 7 -33.41 14.37 10.48
C LYS A 7 -32.51 14.75 9.31
N GLY A 8 -32.76 15.90 8.66
CA GLY A 8 -31.95 16.38 7.56
C GLY A 8 -30.56 16.85 7.99
N LYS A 9 -30.48 17.47 9.17
CA LYS A 9 -29.20 17.91 9.76
C LYS A 9 -28.35 16.72 10.18
N GLU A 10 -28.96 15.73 10.84
CA GLU A 10 -28.28 14.52 11.28
C GLU A 10 -27.75 13.69 10.09
N LYS A 11 -28.55 13.51 9.04
CA LYS A 11 -28.09 12.85 7.80
C LYS A 11 -26.92 13.59 7.13
N LYS A 12 -26.92 14.93 7.16
CA LYS A 12 -25.82 15.74 6.63
C LYS A 12 -24.56 15.62 7.48
N LEU A 13 -24.71 15.60 8.80
CA LEU A 13 -23.58 15.42 9.73
C LEU A 13 -22.94 14.04 9.54
N ARG A 14 -23.76 12.97 9.49
CA ARG A 14 -23.27 11.60 9.29
C ARG A 14 -22.48 11.43 7.99
N ARG A 15 -22.97 12.02 6.89
CA ARG A 15 -22.24 12.03 5.60
C ARG A 15 -20.90 12.75 5.70
N LYS A 16 -20.83 13.87 6.43
CA LYS A 16 -19.59 14.63 6.61
C LYS A 16 -18.57 13.83 7.44
N GLU A 17 -19.04 13.13 8.47
CA GLU A 17 -18.20 12.25 9.28
C GLU A 17 -17.69 11.04 8.49
N GLU A 18 -18.55 10.39 7.71
CA GLU A 18 -18.15 9.30 6.80
C GLU A 18 -17.12 9.78 5.78
N GLN A 19 -17.33 10.96 5.17
CA GLN A 19 -16.39 11.56 4.23
C GLN A 19 -15.05 11.92 4.90
N ALA A 20 -15.09 12.46 6.12
CA ALA A 20 -13.88 12.76 6.87
C ALA A 20 -13.08 11.50 7.21
N LYS A 21 -13.76 10.40 7.58
CA LYS A 21 -13.12 9.10 7.82
C LYS A 21 -12.45 8.55 6.56
N LEU A 22 -13.14 8.58 5.43
CA LEU A 22 -12.58 8.14 4.15
C LEU A 22 -11.39 9.00 3.72
N SER A 23 -11.52 10.33 3.84
CA SER A 23 -10.44 11.26 3.51
C SER A 23 -9.21 11.06 4.40
N ALA A 24 -9.42 10.80 5.69
CA ALA A 24 -8.31 10.52 6.60
C ALA A 24 -7.61 9.21 6.24
N ALA A 25 -8.36 8.14 5.94
CA ALA A 25 -7.78 6.87 5.49
C ALA A 25 -7.00 7.04 4.17
N GLN A 26 -7.57 7.76 3.21
CA GLN A 26 -6.91 8.04 1.93
C GLN A 26 -5.61 8.82 2.12
N SER A 27 -5.59 9.84 3.00
CA SER A 27 -4.37 10.62 3.25
C SER A 27 -3.21 9.78 3.79
N VAL A 28 -3.48 8.72 4.55
CA VAL A 28 -2.44 7.81 5.05
C VAL A 28 -1.89 6.95 3.92
N VAL A 29 -2.77 6.44 3.05
CA VAL A 29 -2.37 5.66 1.87
C VAL A 29 -1.57 6.52 0.90
N ASP A 30 -2.01 7.74 0.64
CA ASP A 30 -1.32 8.68 -0.25
C ASP A 30 0.06 9.03 0.29
N ALA A 31 0.18 9.29 1.61
CA ALA A 31 1.46 9.56 2.24
C ALA A 31 2.41 8.36 2.14
N ALA A 32 1.92 7.13 2.33
CA ALA A 32 2.73 5.92 2.17
C ALA A 32 3.17 5.71 0.72
N ASN A 33 2.27 5.94 -0.24
CA ASN A 33 2.55 5.83 -1.67
C ASN A 33 3.42 6.96 -2.20
N ALA A 34 3.60 8.06 -1.47
CA ALA A 34 4.49 9.16 -1.84
C ALA A 34 5.94 8.93 -1.37
N VAL A 35 6.22 7.89 -0.59
CA VAL A 35 7.58 7.56 -0.17
C VAL A 35 8.34 6.97 -1.36
N ASP A 36 9.51 7.55 -1.65
CA ASP A 36 10.39 7.10 -2.74
C ASP A 36 11.07 5.78 -2.40
N ASP A 37 11.74 5.70 -1.25
CA ASP A 37 12.44 4.50 -0.78
C ASP A 37 11.96 4.07 0.61
N LEU A 38 11.14 3.01 0.64
CA LEU A 38 10.60 2.41 1.85
C LEU A 38 11.66 1.68 2.69
N MET A 39 12.79 1.28 2.08
CA MET A 39 13.86 0.53 2.75
C MET A 39 14.90 1.46 3.39
N LYS A 40 14.95 2.74 3.01
CA LYS A 40 15.84 3.74 3.61
C LYS A 40 15.83 3.75 5.15
N PRO A 41 14.67 3.83 5.85
CA PRO A 41 14.64 3.74 7.31
C PRO A 41 14.94 2.33 7.86
N LEU A 42 14.92 1.31 7.01
CA LEU A 42 15.13 -0.10 7.35
C LEU A 42 16.53 -0.59 6.95
N THR A 43 17.54 0.28 6.97
CA THR A 43 18.91 -0.04 6.51
C THR A 43 19.45 -1.38 7.04
N PRO A 44 19.28 -1.74 8.33
CA PRO A 44 19.76 -3.04 8.84
C PRO A 44 19.13 -4.27 8.15
N PHE A 45 17.97 -4.13 7.52
CA PHE A 45 17.23 -5.20 6.84
C PHE A 45 17.49 -5.27 5.32
N THR A 46 18.40 -4.44 4.80
CA THR A 46 18.75 -4.43 3.37
C THR A 46 19.73 -5.55 2.97
N LYS A 47 20.27 -6.28 3.95
CA LYS A 47 21.23 -7.37 3.73
C LYS A 47 20.83 -8.60 4.53
N TYR A 48 20.95 -9.75 3.90
CA TYR A 48 20.79 -11.06 4.54
C TYR A 48 22.03 -11.90 4.26
N ASP A 49 22.71 -12.30 5.34
CA ASP A 49 23.91 -13.15 5.31
C ASP A 49 23.77 -14.23 6.38
N ARG A 50 23.09 -15.33 6.02
CA ARG A 50 22.88 -16.51 6.87
C ARG A 50 22.68 -17.76 6.03
N ASN A 51 23.04 -18.92 6.59
CA ASN A 51 22.84 -20.24 5.97
C ASN A 51 23.46 -20.36 4.55
N GLY A 52 24.59 -19.70 4.33
CA GLY A 52 25.29 -19.70 3.03
C GLY A 52 24.64 -18.83 1.94
N LEU A 53 23.59 -18.07 2.28
CA LEU A 53 22.97 -17.11 1.38
C LEU A 53 23.42 -15.69 1.75
N ILE A 54 24.00 -15.00 0.77
CA ILE A 54 24.38 -13.59 0.85
C ILE A 54 23.57 -12.85 -0.20
N VAL A 55 22.54 -12.13 0.23
CA VAL A 55 21.62 -11.41 -0.67
C VAL A 55 21.34 -9.99 -0.18
N SER A 56 21.02 -9.12 -1.15
CA SER A 56 20.53 -7.77 -0.89
C SER A 56 19.02 -7.74 -1.02
N ILE A 57 18.34 -7.08 -0.09
CA ILE A 57 16.89 -6.94 -0.05
C ILE A 57 16.53 -5.49 -0.34
N GLY A 58 15.62 -5.28 -1.28
CA GLY A 58 15.15 -3.95 -1.68
C GLY A 58 13.64 -3.92 -1.85
N CYS A 59 13.11 -2.70 -2.03
CA CYS A 59 11.74 -2.45 -2.40
C CYS A 59 11.75 -1.49 -3.59
N LYS A 60 11.08 -1.87 -4.68
CA LYS A 60 11.00 -1.10 -5.92
C LYS A 60 9.57 -1.08 -6.41
N ARG A 61 9.19 -0.02 -7.11
CA ARG A 61 7.92 0.03 -7.85
C ARG A 61 8.04 -0.79 -9.12
N ILE A 62 6.90 -1.26 -9.63
CA ILE A 62 6.86 -1.98 -10.91
C ILE A 62 7.44 -1.16 -12.07
N SER A 63 7.30 0.17 -12.04
CA SER A 63 7.89 1.08 -13.03
C SER A 63 9.41 1.13 -13.01
N GLU A 64 10.04 0.60 -11.96
CA GLU A 64 11.50 0.57 -11.78
C GLU A 64 12.08 -0.84 -11.99
N LEU A 65 11.21 -1.84 -12.20
CA LEU A 65 11.61 -3.20 -12.51
C LEU A 65 11.83 -3.36 -14.00
N SER A 66 12.80 -4.18 -14.37
CA SER A 66 12.90 -4.65 -15.75
C SER A 66 11.76 -5.61 -16.07
N GLU A 67 11.44 -5.74 -17.36
CA GLU A 67 10.46 -6.73 -17.82
C GLU A 67 10.88 -8.16 -17.44
N GLU A 68 12.19 -8.44 -17.48
CA GLU A 68 12.75 -9.73 -17.07
C GLU A 68 12.54 -10.01 -15.57
N GLU A 69 12.81 -9.03 -14.70
CA GLU A 69 12.58 -9.16 -13.24
C GLU A 69 11.11 -9.43 -12.93
N PHE A 70 10.19 -8.73 -13.62
CA PHE A 70 8.76 -8.92 -13.45
C PHE A 70 8.29 -10.30 -13.92
N ASN A 71 8.68 -10.70 -15.13
CA ASN A 71 8.29 -12.00 -15.70
C ASN A 71 8.83 -13.15 -14.84
N TRP A 72 10.09 -13.08 -14.40
CA TRP A 72 10.65 -14.07 -13.49
C TRP A 72 9.85 -14.21 -12.19
N ALA A 73 9.46 -13.09 -11.56
CA ALA A 73 8.67 -13.12 -10.33
C ALA A 73 7.25 -13.68 -10.56
N PHE A 74 6.64 -13.35 -11.70
CA PHE A 74 5.33 -13.87 -12.09
C PHE A 74 5.38 -15.38 -12.34
N ASP A 75 6.34 -15.84 -13.13
CA ASP A 75 6.51 -17.26 -13.46
C ASP A 75 6.83 -18.08 -12.21
N LEU A 76 7.72 -17.59 -11.33
CA LEU A 76 7.99 -18.22 -10.03
C LEU A 76 6.70 -18.39 -9.20
N THR A 77 5.83 -17.38 -9.20
CA THR A 77 4.55 -17.43 -8.49
C THR A 77 3.61 -18.44 -9.13
N LYS A 78 3.49 -18.41 -10.45
CA LYS A 78 2.65 -19.33 -11.21
C LYS A 78 3.07 -20.78 -10.99
N ASP A 79 4.36 -21.09 -11.15
CA ASP A 79 4.88 -22.46 -11.02
C ASP A 79 4.62 -23.04 -9.62
N ASN A 80 4.78 -22.21 -8.58
CA ASN A 80 4.55 -22.64 -7.19
C ASN A 80 3.06 -22.75 -6.83
N MET A 81 2.19 -21.92 -7.41
CA MET A 81 0.78 -21.81 -7.00
C MET A 81 -0.21 -22.51 -7.92
N GLN A 82 0.14 -22.80 -9.18
CA GLN A 82 -0.79 -23.33 -10.18
C GLN A 82 -1.31 -24.74 -9.85
N THR A 83 -0.59 -25.49 -9.02
CA THR A 83 -0.95 -26.86 -8.63
C THR A 83 -1.54 -26.99 -7.23
N LEU A 84 -1.63 -25.87 -6.49
CA LEU A 84 -2.28 -25.76 -5.18
C LEU A 84 -3.78 -25.50 -5.34
#